data_AF-A0A838R261-F1
#
_entry.id   AF-A0A838R261-F1
#
_cell.length_a   1.000
_cell.length_b   1.000
_cell.length_c   1.000
_cell.angle_alpha   90.00
_cell.angle_beta   90.00
_cell.angle_gamma   90.00
#
_symmetry.space_group_name_H-M   'P 1'
#
loop_
_entity.id
_entity.type
_entity.pdbx_description
1 polymer ?
#
loop_
_entity_poly.entity_id
_entity_poly.type
_entity_poly.pdbx_seq_one_letter_code
_entity_poly.pdbx_strand_id
1 'polypeptide(L)'
;MIHPRFVWNRLPALCSSFQIAVAIILTAIVGRGQEARAANVLWTSLNDGLWQTPANWSSDPMLPGVTDDVLIDQPGAIAVTLSSGAQSINKFTSAENLLITGAAELLVGAGGGTLDGDLAVVNGRLVSQAGGTLTLNGAVNSGVAALRAQSGGTLNAPTLATINAPSNLPAAYDARGVGSKLDLSSVTTFTGGASTSPTSLTAFNGGRVELENVSALVSG
;
A
#
# COMPACT_ATOMS: atom_id res chain seq x y z
N MET A 1 94.64 7.71 -17.87
CA MET A 1 94.54 6.76 -16.75
C MET A 1 94.98 7.51 -15.49
N ILE A 2 94.03 8.02 -14.68
CA ILE A 2 94.19 8.65 -13.35
C ILE A 2 92.76 8.83 -12.79
N HIS A 3 92.50 8.30 -11.59
CA HIS A 3 91.35 8.54 -10.70
C HIS A 3 91.45 9.95 -10.04
N PRO A 4 90.63 10.35 -9.05
CA PRO A 4 89.17 10.37 -8.84
C PRO A 4 88.72 11.82 -8.47
N ARG A 5 87.48 12.05 -8.01
CA ARG A 5 87.19 12.77 -6.74
C ARG A 5 85.69 12.98 -6.46
N PHE A 6 85.33 12.64 -5.21
CA PHE A 6 84.13 13.00 -4.45
C PHE A 6 83.89 14.52 -4.42
N VAL A 7 82.65 14.96 -4.13
CA VAL A 7 82.28 15.70 -2.88
C VAL A 7 80.82 16.22 -2.93
N TRP A 8 80.04 15.79 -1.92
CA TRP A 8 79.04 16.42 -1.05
C TRP A 8 78.15 17.64 -1.44
N ASN A 9 76.86 17.47 -1.09
CA ASN A 9 75.92 18.40 -0.41
C ASN A 9 75.74 19.85 -0.90
N ARG A 10 74.48 20.27 -1.16
CA ARG A 10 73.60 21.05 -0.24
C ARG A 10 72.38 21.65 -0.97
N LEU A 11 71.18 21.23 -0.53
CA LEU A 11 69.99 22.03 -0.17
C LEU A 11 69.25 22.90 -1.24
N PRO A 12 67.97 23.27 -0.97
CA PRO A 12 66.87 23.22 -1.93
C PRO A 12 66.58 24.57 -2.59
N ALA A 13 66.05 24.53 -3.81
CA ALA A 13 65.38 25.67 -4.41
C ALA A 13 63.87 25.45 -4.34
N LEU A 14 63.23 26.18 -3.43
CA LEU A 14 61.83 26.57 -3.55
C LEU A 14 61.67 27.34 -4.86
N CYS A 15 60.83 26.84 -5.77
CA CYS A 15 60.26 27.65 -6.84
C CYS A 15 58.74 27.51 -6.76
N SER A 16 58.10 28.64 -6.49
CA SER A 16 56.66 28.83 -6.41
C SER A 16 56.04 28.87 -7.81
N SER A 17 54.72 28.63 -7.86
CA SER A 17 53.76 28.94 -8.93
C SER A 17 53.58 27.90 -10.06
N PHE A 18 52.49 27.14 -9.99
CA PHE A 18 51.27 27.38 -10.78
C PHE A 18 50.17 26.41 -10.34
N GLN A 19 48.97 26.93 -10.10
CA GLN A 19 47.79 26.18 -9.66
C GLN A 19 47.32 25.19 -10.74
N ILE A 20 46.85 24.01 -10.33
CA ILE A 20 45.61 23.36 -10.83
C ILE A 20 45.13 22.41 -9.72
N ALA A 21 43.86 22.57 -9.38
CA ALA A 21 43.14 21.92 -8.30
C ALA A 21 42.65 20.51 -8.67
N VAL A 22 42.79 19.54 -7.76
CA VAL A 22 41.77 18.50 -7.52
C VAL A 22 41.88 18.07 -6.06
N ALA A 23 41.06 18.67 -5.18
CA ALA A 23 40.84 18.14 -3.84
C ALA A 23 39.74 17.07 -3.92
N ILE A 24 40.12 15.79 -3.97
CA ILE A 24 39.16 14.69 -3.79
C ILE A 24 38.90 14.59 -2.28
N ILE A 25 37.88 15.32 -1.80
CA ILE A 25 37.33 15.12 -0.47
C ILE A 25 36.48 13.86 -0.54
N LEU A 26 37.06 12.75 -0.07
CA LEU A 26 36.37 11.48 0.13
C LEU A 26 35.68 11.53 1.50
N THR A 27 34.60 12.31 1.63
CA THR A 27 33.64 12.07 2.70
C THR A 27 32.81 10.88 2.29
N ALA A 28 33.16 9.71 2.82
CA ALA A 28 32.23 8.61 2.93
C ALA A 28 31.02 9.12 3.72
N ILE A 29 29.97 9.51 3.03
CA ILE A 29 28.63 9.46 3.61
C ILE A 29 28.42 7.98 3.83
N VAL A 30 28.74 7.51 5.04
CA VAL A 30 28.19 6.27 5.55
C VAL A 30 26.69 6.45 5.38
N GLY A 31 26.13 5.72 4.42
CA GLY A 31 24.71 5.48 4.34
C GLY A 31 24.32 4.92 5.68
N ARG A 32 23.91 5.80 6.61
CA ARG A 32 23.09 5.38 7.71
C ARG A 32 21.88 4.81 6.99
N GLY A 33 21.70 3.50 7.08
CA GLY A 33 20.40 2.90 7.01
C GLY A 33 19.55 3.54 8.10
N GLN A 34 19.14 4.79 7.86
CA GLN A 34 17.87 5.30 8.33
C GLN A 34 16.91 4.41 7.55
N GLU A 35 16.55 3.27 8.13
CA GLU A 35 15.20 2.77 7.90
C GLU A 35 14.33 4.02 8.13
N ALA A 36 13.82 4.61 7.05
CA ALA A 36 12.84 5.66 7.15
C ALA A 36 11.68 4.99 7.88
N ARG A 37 11.63 5.17 9.21
CA ARG A 37 10.60 4.55 10.03
C ARG A 37 9.29 5.11 9.49
N ALA A 38 8.38 4.23 9.12
CA ALA A 38 7.06 4.62 8.69
C ALA A 38 6.48 5.63 9.71
N ALA A 39 5.97 6.74 9.23
CA ALA A 39 5.36 7.72 10.11
C ALA A 39 4.01 7.16 10.56
N ASN A 40 3.77 7.13 11.87
CA ASN A 40 2.44 6.79 12.38
C ASN A 40 1.52 7.99 12.14
N VAL A 41 0.48 7.79 11.33
CA VAL A 41 -0.51 8.82 11.02
C VAL A 41 -1.86 8.39 11.57
N LEU A 42 -2.40 9.18 12.47
CA LEU A 42 -3.60 8.88 13.23
C LEU A 42 -4.77 9.65 12.66
N TRP A 43 -5.94 9.01 12.58
CA TRP A 43 -7.20 9.74 12.46
C TRP A 43 -7.45 10.55 13.73
N THR A 44 -7.97 11.78 13.61
CA THR A 44 -8.15 12.69 14.76
C THR A 44 -9.60 13.14 14.95
N SER A 45 -10.48 12.93 13.96
CA SER A 45 -11.91 13.28 14.10
C SER A 45 -12.65 12.26 14.95
N LEU A 46 -13.42 12.73 15.93
CA LEU A 46 -14.32 11.91 16.75
C LEU A 46 -15.67 11.60 16.06
N ASN A 47 -15.86 12.10 14.85
CA ASN A 47 -17.07 11.88 14.05
C ASN A 47 -16.69 11.27 12.70
N ASP A 48 -17.71 10.78 11.99
CA ASP A 48 -17.62 10.47 10.57
C ASP A 48 -16.92 11.58 9.80
N GLY A 49 -16.16 11.20 8.78
CA GLY A 49 -15.40 12.17 8.01
C GLY A 49 -14.83 11.64 6.72
N LEU A 50 -14.41 12.58 5.87
CA LEU A 50 -13.74 12.28 4.62
C LEU A 50 -12.25 12.02 4.88
N TRP A 51 -11.73 10.95 4.28
CA TRP A 51 -10.30 10.66 4.24
C TRP A 51 -9.53 11.84 3.63
N GLN A 52 -10.08 12.48 2.60
CA GLN A 52 -9.43 13.55 1.86
C GLN A 52 -9.34 14.88 2.62
N THR A 53 -9.90 14.99 3.83
CA THR A 53 -9.83 16.21 4.64
C THR A 53 -8.57 16.17 5.52
N PRO A 54 -7.52 16.98 5.26
CA PRO A 54 -6.27 16.90 6.01
C PRO A 54 -6.42 17.12 7.51
N ALA A 55 -7.36 17.98 7.92
CA ALA A 55 -7.65 18.25 9.33
C ALA A 55 -8.14 17.03 10.13
N ASN A 56 -8.57 15.95 9.46
CA ASN A 56 -8.93 14.68 10.11
C ASN A 56 -7.71 13.78 10.40
N TRP A 57 -6.49 14.21 10.07
CA TRP A 57 -5.26 13.45 10.23
C TRP A 57 -4.25 14.16 11.12
N SER A 58 -3.48 13.40 11.89
CA SER A 58 -2.38 13.95 12.71
C SER A 58 -1.22 14.52 11.88
N SER A 59 -1.19 14.24 10.57
CA SER A 59 -0.22 14.75 9.60
C SER A 59 -0.62 16.09 8.97
N ASP A 60 -1.75 16.68 9.36
CA ASP A 60 -2.21 18.00 8.90
C ASP A 60 -1.04 19.01 8.83
N PRO A 61 -0.77 19.64 7.66
CA PRO A 61 -1.63 19.82 6.48
C PRO A 61 -1.59 18.71 5.42
N MET A 62 -0.86 17.62 5.65
CA MET A 62 -0.70 16.54 4.67
C MET A 62 -1.67 15.39 4.93
N LEU A 63 -2.11 14.73 3.85
CA LEU A 63 -2.74 13.41 3.94
C LEU A 63 -1.68 12.34 4.20
N PRO A 64 -2.05 11.18 4.77
CA PRO A 64 -1.15 10.02 4.82
C PRO A 64 -0.56 9.73 3.42
N GLY A 65 0.70 9.31 3.37
CA GLY A 65 1.42 8.96 2.15
C GLY A 65 1.90 7.51 2.12
N VAL A 66 2.56 7.13 1.02
CA VAL A 66 3.01 5.75 0.73
C VAL A 66 3.92 5.13 1.80
N THR A 67 4.58 5.96 2.61
CA THR A 67 5.48 5.53 3.68
C THR A 67 4.80 5.43 5.05
N ASP A 68 3.53 5.80 5.14
CA ASP A 68 2.90 6.03 6.44
C ASP A 68 2.11 4.81 6.91
N ASP A 69 2.19 4.58 8.22
CA ASP A 69 1.41 3.58 8.93
C ASP A 69 0.15 4.28 9.49
N VAL A 70 -1.00 3.98 8.91
CA VAL A 70 -2.28 4.59 9.28
C VAL A 70 -2.94 3.81 10.40
N LEU A 71 -3.32 4.52 11.46
CA LEU A 71 -4.14 4.02 12.56
C LEU A 71 -5.44 4.82 12.69
N ILE A 72 -6.58 4.12 12.63
CA ILE A 72 -7.91 4.67 12.88
C ILE A 72 -8.53 3.89 14.05
N ASP A 73 -8.52 4.49 15.23
CA ASP A 73 -9.02 3.88 16.47
C ASP A 73 -9.62 4.99 17.32
N GLN A 74 -10.94 5.15 17.25
CA GLN A 74 -11.66 6.22 17.95
C GLN A 74 -12.64 5.62 18.95
N PRO A 75 -13.03 6.38 20.00
CA PRO A 75 -14.13 5.96 20.83
C PRO A 75 -15.45 6.01 20.03
N GLY A 76 -16.05 4.86 19.77
CA GLY A 76 -17.35 4.75 19.11
C GLY A 76 -17.30 3.84 17.89
N ALA A 77 -18.31 3.95 17.03
CA ALA A 77 -18.27 3.38 15.68
C ALA A 77 -18.45 4.54 14.70
N ILE A 78 -17.36 4.99 14.09
CA ILE A 78 -17.37 6.04 13.08
C ILE A 78 -17.13 5.46 11.69
N ALA A 79 -17.54 6.21 10.66
CA ALA A 79 -17.30 5.88 9.27
C ALA A 79 -16.29 6.85 8.64
N VAL A 80 -15.15 6.30 8.22
CA VAL A 80 -14.16 7.02 7.41
C VAL A 80 -14.44 6.78 5.94
N THR A 81 -14.70 7.86 5.20
CA THR A 81 -15.10 7.79 3.79
C THR A 81 -13.97 8.23 2.86
N LEU A 82 -13.49 7.34 2.01
CA LEU A 82 -12.65 7.66 0.86
C LEU A 82 -13.54 7.79 -0.38
N SER A 83 -13.83 9.02 -0.81
CA SER A 83 -14.81 9.28 -1.89
C SER A 83 -14.25 9.61 -3.27
N SER A 84 -12.94 9.85 -3.38
CA SER A 84 -12.27 10.15 -4.66
C SER A 84 -10.77 9.88 -4.61
N GLY A 85 -10.17 9.74 -5.80
CA GLY A 85 -8.72 9.64 -5.97
C GLY A 85 -8.14 8.29 -5.55
N ALA A 86 -6.83 8.14 -5.75
CA ALA A 86 -6.07 6.99 -5.29
C ALA A 86 -5.22 7.40 -4.08
N GLN A 87 -5.42 6.72 -2.96
CA GLN A 87 -4.66 6.88 -1.74
C GLN A 87 -3.73 5.68 -1.58
N SER A 88 -2.45 5.93 -1.33
CA SER A 88 -1.48 4.87 -1.04
C SER A 88 -0.86 5.08 0.34
N ILE A 89 -0.73 4.01 1.10
CA ILE A 89 -0.18 3.98 2.47
C ILE A 89 0.69 2.73 2.66
N ASN A 90 1.56 2.71 3.65
CA ASN A 90 2.39 1.54 3.94
C ASN A 90 1.61 0.46 4.69
N LYS A 91 0.93 0.85 5.77
CA LYS A 91 0.15 -0.04 6.65
C LYS A 91 -1.20 0.57 6.98
N PHE A 92 -2.23 -0.26 7.13
CA PHE A 92 -3.56 0.14 7.54
C PHE A 92 -4.03 -0.66 8.75
N THR A 93 -4.33 0.00 9.87
CA THR A 93 -4.97 -0.61 11.04
C THR A 93 -6.17 0.24 11.42
N SER A 94 -7.37 -0.35 11.39
CA SER A 94 -8.60 0.38 11.68
C SER A 94 -9.55 -0.44 12.54
N ALA A 95 -9.93 0.08 13.69
CA ALA A 95 -11.07 -0.40 14.47
C ALA A 95 -12.41 0.11 13.91
N GLU A 96 -12.36 1.17 13.09
CA GLU A 96 -13.52 1.88 12.56
C GLU A 96 -13.94 1.39 11.18
N ASN A 97 -15.16 1.78 10.79
CA ASN A 97 -15.73 1.43 9.49
C ASN A 97 -15.04 2.21 8.37
N LEU A 98 -14.80 1.53 7.24
CA LEU A 98 -14.24 2.12 6.03
C LEU A 98 -15.27 2.07 4.90
N LEU A 99 -15.58 3.24 4.34
CA LEU A 99 -16.43 3.39 3.16
C LEU A 99 -15.60 3.91 1.98
N ILE A 100 -15.47 3.12 0.91
CA ILE A 100 -14.79 3.54 -0.33
C ILE A 100 -15.83 3.75 -1.42
N THR A 101 -15.88 4.97 -1.99
CA THR A 101 -16.88 5.36 -2.99
C THR A 101 -16.28 6.08 -4.19
N GLY A 102 -17.07 6.29 -5.24
CA GLY A 102 -16.77 7.29 -6.27
C GLY A 102 -15.51 7.02 -7.11
N ALA A 103 -15.27 5.76 -7.49
CA ALA A 103 -14.06 5.29 -8.18
C ALA A 103 -12.76 5.46 -7.38
N ALA A 104 -12.85 5.74 -6.07
CA ALA A 104 -11.68 5.86 -5.23
C ALA A 104 -10.97 4.53 -5.00
N GLU A 105 -9.67 4.60 -4.75
CA GLU A 105 -8.84 3.44 -4.48
C GLU A 105 -7.98 3.63 -3.23
N LEU A 106 -8.01 2.66 -2.32
CA LEU A 106 -7.04 2.57 -1.23
C LEU A 106 -6.03 1.46 -1.53
N LEU A 107 -4.76 1.82 -1.59
CA LEU A 107 -3.65 0.90 -1.81
C LEU A 107 -2.81 0.76 -0.53
N VAL A 108 -2.84 -0.44 0.06
CA VAL A 108 -2.08 -0.77 1.27
C VAL A 108 -0.81 -1.52 0.86
N GLY A 109 0.34 -0.95 1.22
CA GLY A 109 1.67 -1.43 0.85
C GLY A 109 2.18 -2.59 1.69
N ALA A 110 3.51 -2.73 1.72
CA ALA A 110 4.22 -3.85 2.32
C ALA A 110 3.95 -4.04 3.83
N GLY A 111 3.56 -2.97 4.53
CA GLY A 111 3.18 -3.04 5.94
C GLY A 111 1.88 -3.80 6.20
N GLY A 112 0.99 -3.92 5.20
CA GLY A 112 -0.27 -4.67 5.31
C GLY A 112 -1.20 -4.12 6.40
N GLY A 113 -1.84 -5.02 7.16
CA GLY A 113 -2.54 -4.68 8.40
C GLY A 113 -3.94 -5.31 8.51
N THR A 114 -4.82 -4.65 9.26
CA THR A 114 -6.17 -5.15 9.60
C THR A 114 -7.22 -4.06 9.49
N LEU A 115 -8.41 -4.44 9.06
CA LEU A 115 -9.63 -3.65 9.18
C LEU A 115 -10.61 -4.45 10.03
N ASP A 116 -10.76 -4.05 11.28
CA ASP A 116 -11.63 -4.68 12.28
C ASP A 116 -13.06 -4.12 12.25
N GLY A 117 -13.22 -2.87 11.80
CA GLY A 117 -14.53 -2.31 11.46
C GLY A 117 -15.06 -2.83 10.13
N ASP A 118 -16.31 -2.48 9.82
CA ASP A 118 -16.98 -2.93 8.60
C ASP A 118 -16.40 -2.23 7.36
N LEU A 119 -16.26 -3.00 6.27
CA LEU A 119 -15.90 -2.50 4.95
C LEU A 119 -17.14 -2.37 4.07
N ALA A 120 -17.38 -1.18 3.54
CA ALA A 120 -18.29 -0.96 2.43
C ALA A 120 -17.53 -0.42 1.21
N VAL A 121 -17.69 -1.06 0.06
CA VAL A 121 -17.13 -0.57 -1.21
C VAL A 121 -18.24 -0.38 -2.23
N VAL A 122 -18.42 0.87 -2.65
CA VAL A 122 -19.47 1.31 -3.58
C VAL A 122 -18.80 2.00 -4.77
N ASN A 123 -18.50 1.24 -5.82
CA ASN A 123 -17.80 1.73 -7.01
C ASN A 123 -16.36 2.15 -6.71
N GLY A 124 -15.70 1.51 -5.74
CA GLY A 124 -14.32 1.80 -5.36
C GLY A 124 -13.42 0.58 -5.50
N ARG A 125 -12.21 0.67 -4.96
CA ARG A 125 -11.28 -0.47 -4.88
C ARG A 125 -10.46 -0.45 -3.60
N LEU A 126 -10.33 -1.61 -2.97
CA LEU A 126 -9.36 -1.85 -1.91
C LEU A 126 -8.28 -2.79 -2.43
N VAL A 127 -7.02 -2.40 -2.29
CA VAL A 127 -5.87 -3.12 -2.84
C VAL A 127 -4.87 -3.43 -1.73
N SER A 128 -4.51 -4.70 -1.59
CA SER A 128 -3.30 -5.13 -0.87
C SER A 128 -2.16 -5.34 -1.88
N GLN A 129 -0.98 -4.76 -1.62
CA GLN A 129 0.12 -4.79 -2.58
C GLN A 129 1.51 -4.86 -1.96
N ALA A 130 2.52 -5.00 -2.83
CA ALA A 130 3.94 -4.96 -2.47
C ALA A 130 4.35 -5.98 -1.40
N GLY A 131 3.77 -7.19 -1.45
CA GLY A 131 4.02 -8.24 -0.46
C GLY A 131 3.23 -8.09 0.85
N GLY A 132 2.49 -6.98 1.04
CA GLY A 132 1.70 -6.74 2.23
C GLY A 132 0.55 -7.73 2.39
N THR A 133 0.17 -8.02 3.63
CA THR A 133 -1.03 -8.81 3.95
C THR A 133 -2.05 -7.93 4.65
N LEU A 134 -3.22 -7.76 4.05
CA LEU A 134 -4.36 -7.04 4.61
C LEU A 134 -5.47 -8.02 4.96
N THR A 135 -5.96 -8.01 6.20
CA THR A 135 -7.07 -8.86 6.64
C THR A 135 -8.29 -8.03 7.00
N LEU A 136 -9.45 -8.42 6.47
CA LEU A 136 -10.74 -7.78 6.73
C LEU A 136 -11.50 -8.60 7.78
N ASN A 137 -11.45 -8.16 9.04
CA ASN A 137 -12.05 -8.86 10.17
C ASN A 137 -13.50 -8.41 10.44
N GLY A 138 -13.88 -7.19 10.06
CA GLY A 138 -15.26 -6.71 10.11
C GLY A 138 -16.13 -7.25 8.96
N ALA A 139 -17.41 -6.90 8.93
CA ALA A 139 -18.30 -7.32 7.85
C ALA A 139 -17.89 -6.68 6.52
N VAL A 140 -17.95 -7.45 5.43
CA VAL A 140 -17.61 -6.95 4.09
C VAL A 140 -18.86 -6.85 3.23
N ASN A 141 -19.24 -5.62 2.88
CA ASN A 141 -20.29 -5.31 1.93
C ASN A 141 -19.68 -4.77 0.63
N SER A 142 -19.32 -5.68 -0.27
CA SER A 142 -18.69 -5.38 -1.57
C SER A 142 -19.70 -5.33 -2.71
N GLY A 143 -20.82 -4.64 -2.47
CA GLY A 143 -21.96 -4.53 -3.38
C GLY A 143 -21.63 -4.03 -4.78
N VAL A 144 -20.47 -3.38 -5.03
CA VAL A 144 -19.95 -3.08 -6.37
C VAL A 144 -18.40 -3.03 -6.42
N ALA A 145 -17.72 -4.18 -6.58
CA ALA A 145 -16.24 -4.28 -6.79
C ALA A 145 -15.37 -3.57 -5.71
N ALA A 146 -14.05 -3.63 -5.65
CA ALA A 146 -13.09 -4.56 -6.19
C ALA A 146 -12.08 -4.85 -5.08
N LEU A 147 -12.06 -6.07 -4.55
CA LEU A 147 -10.97 -6.48 -3.68
C LEU A 147 -9.84 -6.96 -4.60
N ARG A 148 -8.65 -6.39 -4.44
CA ARG A 148 -7.48 -6.77 -5.23
C ARG A 148 -6.28 -7.12 -4.38
N ALA A 149 -5.62 -8.19 -4.79
CA ALA A 149 -4.25 -8.49 -4.41
C ALA A 149 -3.33 -8.24 -5.61
N GLN A 150 -2.25 -7.48 -5.46
CA GLN A 150 -1.31 -7.26 -6.57
C GLN A 150 0.15 -7.18 -6.11
N SER A 151 1.09 -7.40 -7.03
CA SER A 151 2.53 -7.26 -6.75
C SER A 151 2.98 -8.02 -5.50
N GLY A 152 2.54 -9.28 -5.34
CA GLY A 152 2.86 -10.14 -4.21
C GLY A 152 1.98 -9.93 -2.96
N GLY A 153 1.04 -8.98 -2.99
CA GLY A 153 0.16 -8.71 -1.85
C GLY A 153 -0.85 -9.84 -1.58
N THR A 154 -1.29 -9.96 -0.34
CA THR A 154 -2.37 -10.85 0.08
C THR A 154 -3.52 -10.04 0.66
N LEU A 155 -4.75 -10.31 0.22
CA LEU A 155 -5.96 -9.72 0.80
C LEU A 155 -6.86 -10.86 1.28
N ASN A 156 -7.10 -10.91 2.58
CA ASN A 156 -7.92 -11.93 3.24
C ASN A 156 -9.28 -11.34 3.61
N ALA A 157 -10.36 -12.00 3.18
CA ALA A 157 -11.73 -11.61 3.52
C ALA A 157 -12.47 -12.75 4.28
N PRO A 158 -12.01 -13.13 5.50
CA PRO A 158 -12.55 -14.27 6.24
C PRO A 158 -14.02 -14.14 6.64
N THR A 159 -14.59 -12.94 6.62
CA THR A 159 -16.00 -12.67 6.94
C THR A 159 -16.89 -12.52 5.72
N LEU A 160 -16.34 -12.48 4.51
CA LEU A 160 -17.11 -12.35 3.28
C LEU A 160 -17.79 -13.68 2.93
N ALA A 161 -19.04 -13.85 3.35
CA ALA A 161 -19.81 -15.08 3.12
C ALA A 161 -20.47 -15.13 1.73
N THR A 162 -20.83 -13.97 1.17
CA THR A 162 -21.55 -13.87 -0.09
C THR A 162 -20.92 -12.83 -1.01
N ILE A 163 -20.82 -13.17 -2.28
CA ILE A 163 -20.54 -12.19 -3.35
C ILE A 163 -21.85 -11.94 -4.06
N ASN A 164 -22.39 -10.74 -3.90
CA ASN A 164 -23.59 -10.30 -4.61
C ASN A 164 -23.23 -9.08 -5.45
N ALA A 165 -23.18 -9.25 -6.77
CA ALA A 165 -22.95 -8.12 -7.64
C ALA A 165 -24.25 -7.34 -7.90
N PRO A 166 -24.13 -6.02 -8.06
CA PRO A 166 -25.28 -5.19 -8.33
C PRO A 166 -25.66 -5.36 -9.81
N SER A 167 -26.94 -5.28 -10.12
CA SER A 167 -27.44 -5.51 -11.49
C SER A 167 -27.01 -4.46 -12.51
N ASN A 168 -26.38 -3.36 -12.09
CA ASN A 168 -26.10 -2.19 -12.93
C ASN A 168 -24.62 -1.80 -13.06
N LEU A 169 -23.68 -2.46 -12.37
CA LEU A 169 -22.25 -2.10 -12.40
C LEU A 169 -21.33 -3.32 -12.27
N PRO A 170 -20.20 -3.35 -12.99
CA PRO A 170 -19.30 -4.50 -12.96
C PRO A 170 -18.62 -4.63 -11.60
N ALA A 171 -18.50 -5.87 -11.11
CA ALA A 171 -17.71 -6.21 -9.94
C ALA A 171 -16.45 -6.99 -10.33
N ALA A 172 -15.31 -6.69 -9.72
CA ALA A 172 -14.02 -7.29 -10.07
C ALA A 172 -13.25 -7.70 -8.81
N TYR A 173 -13.10 -9.00 -8.61
CA TYR A 173 -12.30 -9.59 -7.55
C TYR A 173 -11.09 -10.21 -8.23
N ASP A 174 -9.90 -9.65 -8.00
CA ASP A 174 -8.75 -10.04 -8.80
C ASP A 174 -7.42 -10.11 -8.08
N ALA A 175 -6.59 -11.05 -8.53
CA ALA A 175 -5.22 -11.24 -8.05
C ALA A 175 -4.24 -11.10 -9.21
N ARG A 176 -3.29 -10.15 -9.13
CA ARG A 176 -2.38 -9.82 -10.25
C ARG A 176 -0.91 -9.96 -9.88
N GLY A 177 -0.18 -10.73 -10.67
CA GLY A 177 1.25 -10.91 -10.51
C GLY A 177 1.61 -12.06 -9.55
N VAL A 178 2.85 -12.52 -9.67
CA VAL A 178 3.36 -13.65 -8.90
C VAL A 178 3.28 -13.36 -7.41
N GLY A 179 2.82 -14.35 -6.65
CA GLY A 179 2.69 -14.28 -5.20
C GLY A 179 1.46 -13.51 -4.72
N SER A 180 0.69 -12.89 -5.61
CA SER A 180 -0.54 -12.18 -5.22
C SER A 180 -1.65 -13.18 -4.89
N LYS A 181 -2.28 -13.03 -3.72
CA LYS A 181 -3.37 -13.91 -3.26
C LYS A 181 -4.58 -13.09 -2.81
N LEU A 182 -5.73 -13.35 -3.42
CA LEU A 182 -7.03 -12.89 -2.94
C LEU A 182 -7.74 -14.09 -2.29
N ASP A 183 -7.82 -14.10 -0.97
CA ASP A 183 -8.43 -15.17 -0.18
C ASP A 183 -9.90 -14.86 0.09
N LEU A 184 -10.76 -15.57 -0.62
CA LEU A 184 -12.22 -15.53 -0.50
C LEU A 184 -12.74 -16.91 -0.05
N SER A 185 -11.92 -17.66 0.69
CA SER A 185 -12.25 -19.03 1.12
C SER A 185 -13.55 -19.10 1.92
N SER A 186 -13.94 -18.03 2.63
CA SER A 186 -15.21 -17.97 3.36
C SER A 186 -16.46 -17.78 2.50
N VAL A 187 -16.31 -17.48 1.21
CA VAL A 187 -17.46 -17.28 0.31
C VAL A 187 -18.15 -18.61 0.06
N THR A 188 -19.44 -18.68 0.38
CA THR A 188 -20.29 -19.87 0.16
C THR A 188 -21.27 -19.68 -0.99
N THR A 189 -21.67 -18.43 -1.25
CA THR A 189 -22.62 -18.07 -2.30
C THR A 189 -22.03 -17.00 -3.21
N PHE A 190 -22.02 -17.29 -4.51
CA PHE A 190 -21.68 -16.33 -5.55
C PHE A 190 -22.89 -16.08 -6.42
N THR A 191 -23.36 -14.84 -6.45
CA THR A 191 -24.36 -14.35 -7.39
C THR A 191 -23.65 -13.55 -8.48
N GLY A 192 -23.70 -14.06 -9.71
CA GLY A 192 -23.14 -13.36 -10.87
C GLY A 192 -23.92 -12.07 -11.15
N GLY A 193 -23.24 -11.03 -11.63
CA GLY A 193 -23.91 -9.79 -12.07
C GLY A 193 -24.66 -9.96 -13.38
N ALA A 194 -25.45 -8.95 -13.74
CA ALA A 194 -26.16 -8.90 -15.02
C ALA A 194 -25.19 -9.04 -16.21
N SER A 195 -25.67 -9.54 -17.35
CA SER A 195 -24.83 -9.72 -18.56
C SER A 195 -24.17 -8.42 -19.06
N THR A 196 -24.79 -7.27 -18.78
CA THR A 196 -24.28 -5.93 -19.10
C THR A 196 -23.30 -5.39 -18.07
N SER A 197 -23.12 -6.08 -16.95
CA SER A 197 -22.32 -5.66 -15.80
C SER A 197 -21.85 -6.89 -15.02
N PRO A 198 -21.00 -7.73 -15.65
CA PRO A 198 -20.64 -9.03 -15.08
C PRO A 198 -19.78 -8.87 -13.83
N THR A 199 -19.91 -9.86 -12.94
CA THR A 199 -18.94 -10.11 -11.88
C THR A 199 -17.79 -10.91 -12.43
N SER A 200 -16.58 -10.41 -12.25
CA SER A 200 -15.35 -11.09 -12.63
C SER A 200 -14.57 -11.55 -11.39
N LEU A 201 -14.14 -12.79 -11.43
CA LEU A 201 -13.17 -13.40 -10.51
C LEU A 201 -11.97 -13.78 -11.36
N THR A 202 -10.85 -13.08 -11.22
CA THR A 202 -9.75 -13.23 -12.18
C THR A 202 -8.38 -13.28 -11.52
N ALA A 203 -7.60 -14.28 -11.89
CA ALA A 203 -6.19 -14.39 -11.55
C ALA A 203 -5.34 -14.06 -12.80
N PHE A 204 -4.37 -13.16 -12.66
CA PHE A 204 -3.47 -12.72 -13.74
C PHE A 204 -2.01 -12.95 -13.37
N ASN A 205 -1.19 -13.32 -14.36
CA ASN A 205 0.28 -13.33 -14.26
C ASN A 205 0.83 -14.01 -12.98
N GLY A 206 0.28 -15.17 -12.61
CA GLY A 206 0.70 -15.93 -11.42
C GLY A 206 0.02 -15.52 -10.11
N GLY A 207 -1.01 -14.68 -10.17
CA GLY A 207 -1.90 -14.43 -9.03
C GLY A 207 -2.82 -15.63 -8.73
N ARG A 208 -3.45 -15.62 -7.56
CA ARG A 208 -4.38 -16.67 -7.10
C ARG A 208 -5.62 -16.04 -6.47
N VAL A 209 -6.80 -16.51 -6.86
CA VAL A 209 -8.06 -16.24 -6.17
C VAL A 209 -8.52 -17.55 -5.54
N GLU A 210 -8.73 -17.59 -4.22
CA GLU A 210 -9.13 -18.80 -3.49
C GLU A 210 -10.62 -18.73 -3.13
N LEU A 211 -11.36 -19.80 -3.42
CA LEU A 211 -12.82 -19.89 -3.33
C LEU A 211 -13.21 -21.27 -2.78
N GLU A 212 -12.54 -21.72 -1.72
CA GLU A 212 -12.58 -23.12 -1.29
C GLU A 212 -13.97 -23.61 -0.89
N ASN A 213 -14.82 -22.75 -0.31
CA ASN A 213 -16.11 -23.13 0.25
C ASN A 213 -17.31 -22.72 -0.61
N VAL A 214 -17.11 -22.32 -1.88
CA VAL A 214 -18.23 -21.95 -2.76
C VAL A 214 -19.10 -23.16 -3.06
N SER A 215 -20.31 -23.18 -2.51
CA SER A 215 -21.29 -24.26 -2.66
C SER A 215 -22.49 -23.89 -3.52
N ALA A 216 -22.72 -22.59 -3.78
CA ALA A 216 -23.83 -22.10 -4.59
C ALA A 216 -23.35 -21.07 -5.62
N LEU A 217 -23.68 -21.32 -6.89
CA LEU A 217 -23.53 -20.38 -8.00
C LEU A 217 -24.92 -19.99 -8.50
N VAL A 218 -25.27 -18.72 -8.31
CA VAL A 218 -26.58 -18.16 -8.66
C VAL A 218 -26.39 -17.18 -9.82
N SER A 219 -27.24 -17.26 -10.85
CA SER A 219 -27.34 -16.21 -11.86
C SER A 219 -28.04 -15.00 -11.25
N GLY A 220 -27.45 -13.81 -11.35
CA GLY A 220 -28.14 -12.55 -11.04
C GLY A 220 -28.91 -11.97 -12.21
#